data_AF-A0AA43CJI2-F1
#
_entry.id   AF-A0AA43CJI2-F1
#
_cell.length_a   1.000
_cell.length_b   1.000
_cell.length_c   1.000
_cell.angle_alpha   90.00
_cell.angle_beta   90.00
_cell.angle_gamma   90.00
#
_symmetry.space_group_name_H-M   'P 1'
#
loop_
_entity.id
_entity.type
_entity.pdbx_description
1 polymer ?
#
loop_
_entity_poly.entity_id
_entity_poly.type
_entity_poly.pdbx_seq_one_letter_code
_entity_poly.pdbx_strand_id
1 'polypeptide(L)' 'MPSKAEKTTAYIIETVAPIFTKHGYVGTSMSALTEATGLTKGALYGNFTNKEDLALRAFDFSSNKLIEALEKPLNSDG' A
#
# COMPACT_ATOMS: atom_id res chain seq x y z
N MET A 1 -11.06 -14.83 10.55
CA MET A 1 -11.53 -13.77 9.64
C MET A 1 -10.84 -12.47 10.04
N PRO A 2 -10.35 -11.65 9.09
CA PRO A 2 -9.70 -10.40 9.44
C PRO A 2 -10.71 -9.42 10.07
N SER A 3 -10.26 -8.72 11.10
CA SER A 3 -10.95 -7.63 11.77
C SER A 3 -11.23 -6.47 10.81
N LYS A 4 -12.14 -5.56 11.23
CA LYS A 4 -12.43 -4.34 10.46
C LYS A 4 -11.18 -3.48 10.27
N ALA A 5 -10.32 -3.41 11.29
CA ALA A 5 -9.06 -2.68 11.24
C ALA A 5 -8.11 -3.28 10.19
N GLU A 6 -7.88 -4.59 10.22
CA GLU A 6 -7.01 -5.28 9.25
C GLU A 6 -7.49 -5.09 7.81
N LYS A 7 -8.81 -5.17 7.57
CA LYS A 7 -9.40 -4.91 6.24
C LYS A 7 -9.17 -3.46 5.79
N THR A 8 -9.27 -2.50 6.71
CA THR A 8 -9.05 -1.07 6.41
C THR A 8 -7.58 -0.82 6.09
N THR A 9 -6.66 -1.40 6.87
CA THR A 9 -5.22 -1.34 6.62
C THR A 9 -4.86 -1.91 5.26
N ALA A 10 -5.38 -3.10 4.91
CA ALA A 10 -5.15 -3.71 3.61
C ALA A 10 -5.66 -2.84 2.46
N TYR A 11 -6.90 -2.34 2.56
CA TYR A 11 -7.46 -1.42 1.57
C TYR A 11 -6.58 -0.18 1.35
N ILE A 12 -6.09 0.43 2.43
CA ILE A 12 -5.23 1.61 2.32
C ILE A 12 -3.93 1.25 1.59
N ILE A 13 -3.24 0.18 2.01
CA ILE A 13 -1.97 -0.25 1.41
C ILE A 13 -2.14 -0.54 -0.09
N GLU A 14 -3.15 -1.33 -0.45
CA GLU A 14 -3.43 -1.70 -1.84
C GLU A 14 -3.73 -0.48 -2.72
N THR A 15 -4.42 0.52 -2.17
CA THR A 15 -4.79 1.74 -2.88
C THR A 15 -3.60 2.69 -3.08
N VAL A 16 -2.73 2.83 -2.07
CA VAL A 16 -1.64 3.83 -2.12
C VAL A 16 -0.35 3.29 -2.72
N ALA A 17 -0.14 1.98 -2.73
CA ALA A 17 1.07 1.36 -3.29
C ALA A 17 1.38 1.75 -4.75
N PRO A 18 0.41 1.78 -5.68
CA PRO A 18 0.66 2.27 -7.04
C PRO A 18 1.07 3.75 -7.08
N ILE A 19 0.56 4.57 -6.16
CA ILE A 19 0.85 6.00 -6.09
C ILE A 19 2.30 6.23 -5.64
N PHE A 20 2.72 5.54 -4.57
CA PHE A 20 4.11 5.58 -4.13
C PHE A 20 5.07 5.03 -5.18
N THR A 21 4.71 3.94 -5.87
CA THR A 21 5.53 3.38 -6.96
C THR A 21 5.72 4.39 -8.10
N LYS A 22 4.66 5.14 -8.45
CA LYS A 22 4.67 6.09 -9.57
C LYS A 22 5.36 7.42 -9.24
N HIS A 23 5.18 7.93 -8.02
CA HIS A 23 5.57 9.29 -7.65
C HIS A 23 6.69 9.35 -6.60
N GLY A 24 7.08 8.21 -6.02
CA GLY A 24 8.03 8.14 -4.92
C GLY A 24 7.50 8.74 -3.62
N TYR A 25 8.28 8.60 -2.54
CA TYR A 25 7.92 9.13 -1.22
C TYR A 25 7.81 10.66 -1.20
N VAL A 26 8.78 11.35 -1.81
CA VAL A 26 8.84 12.83 -1.81
C VAL A 26 7.71 13.41 -2.68
N GLY A 27 7.44 12.81 -3.84
CA GLY A 27 6.40 13.25 -4.77
C GLY A 27 4.97 12.93 -4.33
N THR A 28 4.79 12.13 -3.28
CA THR A 28 3.47 11.73 -2.77
C THR A 28 3.11 12.56 -1.53
N SER A 29 2.05 13.37 -1.64
CA SER A 29 1.53 14.17 -0.53
C SER A 29 0.44 13.42 0.24
N MET A 30 0.24 13.76 1.52
CA MET A 30 -0.90 13.21 2.29
C MET A 30 -2.25 13.55 1.67
N SER A 31 -2.36 14.66 0.91
CA SER A 31 -3.60 15.04 0.22
C SER A 31 -3.94 14.07 -0.91
N ALA A 32 -2.94 13.70 -1.71
CA ALA A 32 -3.12 12.73 -2.79
C ALA A 32 -3.55 11.35 -2.24
N LEU A 33 -3.01 10.96 -1.08
CA LEU A 33 -3.37 9.71 -0.40
C LEU A 33 -4.82 9.74 0.12
N THR A 34 -5.26 10.85 0.72
CA THR A 34 -6.66 10.99 1.16
C THR A 34 -7.65 11.03 0.00
N GLU A 35 -7.26 11.66 -1.12
CA GLU A 35 -8.07 11.70 -2.33
C GLU A 35 -8.23 10.31 -2.94
N ALA A 36 -7.13 9.57 -3.08
CA ALA A 36 -7.15 8.22 -3.65
C ALA A 36 -7.92 7.21 -2.80
N THR A 37 -7.81 7.31 -1.48
CA THR A 37 -8.46 6.36 -0.56
C THR A 37 -9.91 6.74 -0.23
N GLY A 38 -10.31 8.00 -0.46
CA GLY A 38 -11.56 8.56 0.03
C GLY A 38 -11.64 8.71 1.56
N LEU A 39 -10.50 8.53 2.26
CA LEU A 39 -10.42 8.58 3.72
C LEU A 39 -9.89 9.93 4.20
N THR A 40 -10.28 10.32 5.40
CA THR A 40 -9.71 11.51 6.06
C THR A 40 -8.27 11.25 6.49
N LYS A 41 -7.48 12.32 6.68
CA LYS A 41 -6.12 12.20 7.25
C LYS A 41 -6.15 11.48 8.60
N GLY A 42 -7.14 11.77 9.45
CA GLY A 42 -7.29 11.11 10.76
C GLY A 42 -7.55 9.61 10.65
N ALA A 43 -8.34 9.17 9.67
CA ALA A 43 -8.55 7.74 9.41
C ALA A 43 -7.26 7.05 8.93
N LEU A 44 -6.44 7.71 8.10
CA LEU A 44 -5.12 7.19 7.72
C LEU A 44 -4.19 7.09 8.94
N TYR A 45 -4.07 8.16 9.75
CA TYR A 45 -3.24 8.13 10.96
C TYR A 45 -3.74 7.16 12.04
N GLY A 46 -5.02 6.77 12.00
CA GLY A 46 -5.55 5.71 12.85
C GLY A 46 -5.07 4.30 12.47
N ASN A 47 -4.53 4.12 11.26
CA ASN A 47 -4.00 2.83 10.77
C ASN A 47 -2.46 2.82 10.62
N PHE A 48 -1.83 4.00 10.57
CA PHE A 48 -0.39 4.16 10.33
C PHE A 48 0.18 5.32 11.16
N THR A 49 1.44 5.19 11.59
CA THR A 49 2.05 6.18 12.48
C THR A 49 2.37 7.49 11.75
N ASN A 50 2.83 7.40 10.50
CA ASN A 50 3.22 8.56 9.69
C ASN A 50 3.28 8.19 8.19
N LYS A 51 3.64 9.16 7.33
CA LYS A 51 3.76 8.94 5.88
C LYS A 51 4.84 7.90 5.53
N GLU A 52 5.90 7.82 6.33
CA GLU A 52 7.01 6.90 6.10
C GLU A 52 6.60 5.45 6.37
N ASP A 53 5.95 5.18 7.50
CA ASP A 53 5.38 3.86 7.82
C ASP A 53 4.42 3.38 6.72
N LEU A 54 3.55 4.26 6.23
CA LEU A 54 2.66 3.94 5.13
C LEU A 54 3.43 3.66 3.82
N ALA A 55 4.46 4.45 3.51
CA ALA A 55 5.27 4.25 2.32
C ALA A 55 6.06 2.93 2.36
N LEU A 56 6.62 2.56 3.51
CA LEU A 56 7.35 1.30 3.70
C LEU A 56 6.43 0.10 3.50
N ARG A 57 5.24 0.09 4.13
CA ARG A 57 4.25 -0.99 3.95
C ARG A 57 3.77 -1.10 2.50
N ALA A 58 3.58 0.03 1.85
CA ALA A 58 3.20 0.09 0.44
C ALA A 58 4.31 -0.44 -0.48
N PHE A 59 5.57 -0.17 -0.14
CA PHE A 59 6.73 -0.73 -0.81
C PHE A 59 6.85 -2.25 -0.60
N ASP A 60 6.67 -2.74 0.63
CA ASP A 60 6.68 -4.18 0.94
C ASP A 60 5.59 -4.91 0.15
N PHE A 61 4.38 -4.35 0.10
CA PHE A 61 3.28 -4.88 -0.70
C PHE A 61 3.63 -4.95 -2.20
N SER A 62 4.21 -3.88 -2.75
CA SER A 62 4.61 -3.82 -4.16
C SER A 62 5.73 -4.81 -4.48
N SER A 63 6.69 -4.96 -3.56
CA SER A 63 7.81 -5.90 -3.68
C SER A 63 7.33 -7.35 -3.65
N ASN A 64 6.43 -7.69 -2.72
CA ASN A 64 5.84 -9.02 -2.65
C ASN A 64 5.03 -9.34 -3.91
N LYS A 65 4.21 -8.40 -4.40
CA LYS A 65 3.49 -8.53 -5.67
C LYS A 65 4.43 -8.79 -6.86
N LEU A 66 5.57 -8.11 -6.90
CA LEU A 66 6.57 -8.32 -7.94
C LEU A 66 7.19 -9.71 -7.83
N ILE A 67 7.58 -10.13 -6.63
CA ILE A 67 8.16 -11.47 -6.38
C ILE A 67 7.16 -12.56 -6.78
N GLU A 68 5.90 -12.47 -6.32
CA GLU A 68 4.84 -13.42 -6.69
C GLU A 68 4.64 -13.52 -8.21
N ALA A 69 4.70 -12.37 -8.90
CA ALA A 69 4.57 -12.32 -10.36
C ALA A 69 5.77 -12.96 -11.08
N LEU A 70 6.95 -12.96 -10.47
CA LEU A 70 8.16 -13.59 -11.01
C LEU A 70 8.27 -15.08 -10.64
N GLU A 71 7.71 -15.51 -9.51
CA GLU A 71 7.66 -16.92 -9.11
C GLU A 71 6.66 -17.73 -9.95
N LYS A 72 5.54 -17.12 -10.33
CA LYS A 72 4.46 -17.81 -11.06
C LYS A 72 4.92 -18.41 -12.41
N PRO A 73 5.75 -17.74 -13.23
CA PRO A 73 6.33 -18.32 -14.44
C PRO A 73 7.42 -19.38 -14.20
N LEU A 74 8.14 -19.32 -13.07
CA LEU A 74 9.26 -20.24 -12.79
C LEU A 74 8.79 -21.62 -12.32
N ASN A 75 7.55 -21.70 -11.82
CA ASN A 75 6.93 -22.95 -11.37
C ASN A 75 5.96 -23.55 -12.40
N SER A 76 5.86 -22.97 -13.62
CA SER A 76 4.96 -23.47 -14.68
C SER A 76 5.63 -24.40 -15.71
N ASP A 77 6.91 -24.74 -15.53
CA ASP A 77 7.63 -25.71 -16.37
C ASP A 77 7.78 -27.07 -15.65
N GLY A 78 6.64 -27.67 -15.30
CA GLY A 78 6.52 -29.04 -14.78
C GLY A 78 5.35 -29.78 -15.42
#